data_AF-A0A6I1ZU97-F1
#
_entry.id   AF-A0A6I1ZU97-F1
#
_cell.length_a   1.000
_cell.length_b   1.000
_cell.length_c   1.000
_cell.angle_alpha   90.00
_cell.angle_beta   90.00
_cell.angle_gamma   90.00
#
_symmetry.space_group_name_H-M   'P 1'
#
loop_
_entity.id
_entity.type
_entity.pdbx_description
1 polymer ?
#
loop_
_entity_poly.entity_id
_entity_poly.type
_entity_poly.pdbx_seq_one_letter_code
_entity_poly.pdbx_strand_id
1 'polypeptide(L)'
;SATDTEVIPHLIEKHFDGDLEKAVAKALAEMEGSYAIAVLMDGKAELIAARKDSPLIIGIGDGENLIASDVPAVLDYTSRVIYLEDDDIAVITGEGVRVKKNGETVDRKPQRVTWSVEDAQKGGYEHFMLKEIHEQPKVIRDTIRANLYTDETAADRDISEKVGAGEILMLACGTSYHAAMVGKYVLEQLFKVPVRTELASEFGYSGQTSSQTQAIVITQSGETADALKAIKRLRSEGCPVTVITNVVSSSATRIVDHVIYTMAGPEISVAATKSYTAQLMALYWMSLFSARIDLRRKDSLIMELRQLPGKVQRVLDDEETIAQHAAQIAKHDNVFFIGRGINYPVALEGALKLKEISYIHAEGYAAGELKHGPFALLSGKAPVVAIVAPDNNYEAMLTNIKEVKARSSPVLALVEEGDEVVAEVADSVIAVPKVDPLFSPVVNTVVLQLLAYYAAKERGCPIDFPRNLAKSVTVE
;
A
#
# COMPACT_ATOMS: atom_id res chain seq x y z
N SER A 1 -32.40 -21.80 -8.31
CA SER A 1 -31.01 -21.73 -7.83
C SER A 1 -31.02 -21.95 -6.31
N ALA A 2 -29.85 -21.98 -5.67
CA ALA A 2 -29.69 -21.96 -4.22
C ALA A 2 -28.86 -20.74 -3.76
N THR A 3 -28.72 -19.74 -4.63
CA THR A 3 -27.96 -18.51 -4.41
C THR A 3 -28.87 -17.42 -3.87
N ASP A 4 -28.40 -16.67 -2.88
CA ASP A 4 -28.98 -15.39 -2.45
C ASP A 4 -29.29 -14.43 -3.63
N THR A 5 -28.42 -14.42 -4.65
CA THR A 5 -28.55 -13.63 -5.88
C THR A 5 -29.86 -13.89 -6.63
N GLU A 6 -30.45 -15.10 -6.53
CA GLU A 6 -31.70 -15.42 -7.23
C GLU A 6 -32.91 -14.67 -6.66
N VAL A 7 -32.84 -14.22 -5.40
CA VAL A 7 -33.91 -13.44 -4.78
C VAL A 7 -34.08 -12.08 -5.46
N ILE A 8 -32.99 -11.51 -5.99
CA ILE A 8 -32.95 -10.18 -6.60
C ILE A 8 -33.90 -10.05 -7.80
N PRO A 9 -33.81 -10.88 -8.87
CA PRO A 9 -34.72 -10.77 -10.01
C PRO A 9 -36.20 -11.01 -9.62
N HIS A 10 -36.49 -11.94 -8.71
CA HIS A 10 -37.86 -12.18 -8.24
C HIS A 10 -38.43 -11.01 -7.43
N LEU A 11 -37.59 -10.36 -6.63
CA LEU A 11 -37.98 -9.18 -5.88
C LEU A 11 -38.24 -7.98 -6.81
N ILE A 12 -37.40 -7.79 -7.84
CA ILE A 12 -37.62 -6.78 -8.88
C ILE A 12 -38.93 -7.06 -9.64
N GLU A 13 -39.17 -8.31 -10.04
CA GLU A 13 -40.40 -8.74 -10.71
C GLU A 13 -41.65 -8.42 -9.88
N LYS A 14 -41.63 -8.71 -8.56
CA LYS A 14 -42.72 -8.39 -7.62
C LYS A 14 -43.07 -6.89 -7.60
N HIS A 15 -42.10 -6.00 -7.83
CA HIS A 15 -42.31 -4.55 -7.81
C HIS A 15 -42.52 -3.92 -9.19
N PHE A 16 -42.43 -4.70 -10.27
CA PHE A 16 -42.49 -4.19 -11.63
C PHE A 16 -43.91 -3.78 -12.03
N ASP A 17 -44.10 -2.49 -12.30
CA ASP A 17 -45.36 -1.87 -12.75
C ASP A 17 -45.22 -1.22 -14.15
N GLY A 18 -44.18 -1.60 -14.91
CA GLY A 18 -43.84 -1.03 -16.22
C GLY A 18 -42.58 -0.15 -16.21
N ASP A 19 -42.16 0.32 -15.03
CA ASP A 19 -40.94 1.09 -14.82
C ASP A 19 -39.87 0.23 -14.13
N LEU A 20 -38.79 -0.08 -14.87
CA LEU A 20 -37.73 -0.95 -14.36
C LEU A 20 -36.88 -0.24 -13.31
N GLU A 21 -36.64 1.07 -13.47
CA GLU A 21 -35.84 1.87 -12.53
C GLU A 21 -36.53 1.92 -11.17
N LYS A 22 -37.84 2.17 -11.18
CA LYS A 22 -38.66 2.20 -9.99
C LYS A 22 -38.78 0.82 -9.32
N ALA A 23 -38.87 -0.25 -10.12
CA ALA A 23 -38.92 -1.62 -9.60
C ALA A 23 -37.62 -1.99 -8.88
N VAL A 24 -36.47 -1.68 -9.51
CA VAL A 24 -35.14 -1.87 -8.90
C VAL A 24 -35.02 -1.05 -7.62
N ALA A 25 -35.37 0.24 -7.64
CA ALA A 25 -35.28 1.10 -6.45
C ALA A 25 -36.10 0.57 -5.26
N LYS A 26 -37.31 0.07 -5.51
CA LYS A 26 -38.15 -0.56 -4.47
C LYS A 26 -37.55 -1.86 -3.95
N ALA A 27 -37.05 -2.72 -4.84
CA ALA A 27 -36.40 -3.97 -4.45
C ALA A 27 -35.18 -3.72 -3.57
N LEU A 28 -34.32 -2.76 -3.95
CA LEU A 28 -33.12 -2.38 -3.18
C LEU A 28 -33.46 -1.85 -1.78
N ALA A 29 -34.62 -1.22 -1.58
CA ALA A 29 -35.07 -0.75 -0.28
C ALA A 29 -35.48 -1.90 0.68
N GLU A 30 -35.81 -3.08 0.15
CA GLU A 30 -36.08 -4.30 0.92
C GLU A 30 -34.82 -5.16 1.13
N MET A 31 -33.69 -4.81 0.50
CA MET A 31 -32.44 -5.58 0.56
C MET A 31 -31.51 -5.13 1.68
N GLU A 32 -30.91 -6.11 2.37
CA GLU A 32 -29.87 -5.92 3.36
C GLU A 32 -28.55 -6.56 2.88
N GLY A 33 -27.41 -5.96 3.25
CA GLY A 33 -26.09 -6.44 2.87
C GLY A 33 -25.41 -5.59 1.78
N SER A 34 -24.34 -6.15 1.22
CA SER A 34 -23.53 -5.54 0.16
C SER A 34 -23.91 -6.10 -1.21
N TYR A 35 -23.86 -5.25 -2.23
CA TYR A 35 -24.17 -5.66 -3.60
C TYR A 35 -23.56 -4.70 -4.64
N ALA A 36 -23.25 -5.26 -5.80
CA ALA A 36 -23.03 -4.52 -7.04
C ALA A 36 -23.76 -5.29 -8.15
N ILE A 37 -24.85 -4.72 -8.67
CA ILE A 37 -25.75 -5.42 -9.60
C ILE A 37 -25.90 -4.68 -10.91
N ALA A 38 -26.10 -5.47 -11.97
CA ALA A 38 -26.51 -5.03 -13.30
C ALA A 38 -27.82 -5.76 -13.64
N VAL A 39 -28.88 -4.99 -13.90
CA VAL A 39 -30.22 -5.49 -14.19
C VAL A 39 -30.56 -5.20 -15.64
N LEU A 40 -30.92 -6.25 -16.35
CA LEU A 40 -31.33 -6.24 -17.76
C LEU A 40 -32.76 -6.78 -17.87
N MET A 41 -33.54 -6.22 -18.79
CA MET A 41 -34.88 -6.70 -19.11
C MET A 41 -34.98 -6.94 -20.61
N ASP A 42 -35.46 -8.12 -20.99
CA ASP A 42 -35.67 -8.44 -22.41
C ASP A 42 -36.61 -7.42 -23.07
N GLY A 43 -36.27 -7.03 -24.30
CA GLY A 43 -36.99 -5.99 -25.05
C GLY A 43 -36.74 -4.55 -24.60
N LYS A 44 -35.92 -4.29 -23.57
CA LYS A 44 -35.48 -2.94 -23.19
C LYS A 44 -34.02 -2.69 -23.56
N ALA A 45 -33.73 -1.49 -24.06
CA ALA A 45 -32.37 -1.05 -24.42
C ALA A 45 -31.59 -0.43 -23.24
N GLU A 46 -32.25 -0.24 -22.09
CA GLU A 46 -31.65 0.30 -20.87
C GLU A 46 -31.15 -0.81 -19.94
N LEU A 47 -29.99 -0.59 -19.33
CA LEU A 47 -29.44 -1.38 -18.22
C LEU A 47 -29.53 -0.56 -16.94
N ILE A 48 -29.86 -1.19 -15.82
CA ILE A 48 -29.87 -0.54 -14.52
C ILE A 48 -28.75 -1.09 -13.65
N ALA A 49 -27.88 -0.20 -13.17
CA ALA A 49 -26.78 -0.51 -12.28
C ALA A 49 -27.08 0.00 -10.89
N ALA A 50 -26.74 -0.75 -9.85
CA ALA A 50 -26.81 -0.26 -8.48
C ALA A 50 -25.72 -0.87 -7.61
N ARG A 51 -25.25 -0.11 -6.61
CA ARG A 51 -24.24 -0.62 -5.66
C ARG A 51 -24.48 -0.16 -4.23
N LYS A 52 -23.97 -0.98 -3.31
CA LYS A 52 -23.80 -0.71 -1.89
C LYS A 52 -22.66 -1.55 -1.34
N ASP A 53 -21.66 -0.91 -0.75
CA ASP A 53 -20.49 -1.56 -0.13
C ASP A 53 -19.68 -2.48 -1.07
N SER A 54 -19.89 -2.39 -2.39
CA SER A 54 -19.15 -3.14 -3.42
C SER A 54 -18.81 -2.25 -4.62
N PRO A 55 -17.59 -2.33 -5.17
CA PRO A 55 -17.19 -1.52 -6.31
C PRO A 55 -18.04 -1.75 -7.56
N LEU A 56 -18.40 -0.66 -8.25
CA LEU A 56 -19.08 -0.69 -9.53
C LEU A 56 -18.73 0.58 -10.31
N ILE A 57 -18.34 0.42 -11.56
CA ILE A 57 -17.95 1.50 -12.46
C ILE A 57 -18.71 1.45 -13.77
N ILE A 58 -18.81 2.59 -14.44
CA ILE A 58 -19.37 2.72 -15.78
C ILE A 58 -18.28 3.26 -16.72
N GLY A 59 -17.88 2.48 -17.72
CA GLY A 59 -16.99 2.94 -18.79
C GLY A 59 -17.77 3.75 -19.82
N ILE A 60 -17.27 4.94 -20.17
CA ILE A 60 -17.91 5.87 -21.12
C ILE A 60 -17.20 5.80 -22.48
N GLY A 61 -17.73 4.99 -23.38
CA GLY A 61 -17.26 4.84 -24.75
C GLY A 61 -17.85 5.88 -25.70
N ASP A 62 -17.61 5.71 -26.99
CA ASP A 62 -18.18 6.56 -28.04
C ASP A 62 -19.40 5.86 -28.65
N GLY A 63 -20.60 6.22 -28.17
CA GLY A 63 -21.86 5.56 -28.57
C GLY A 63 -22.13 4.24 -27.86
N GLU A 64 -21.32 3.89 -26.87
CA GLU A 64 -21.50 2.73 -26.00
C GLU A 64 -21.14 3.08 -24.55
N ASN A 65 -21.77 2.39 -23.60
CA ASN A 65 -21.42 2.47 -22.19
C ASN A 65 -21.26 1.05 -21.64
N LEU A 66 -20.21 0.83 -20.87
CA LEU A 66 -19.86 -0.47 -20.29
C LEU A 66 -20.06 -0.42 -18.78
N ILE A 67 -20.33 -1.56 -18.16
CA ILE A 67 -20.38 -1.69 -16.70
C ILE A 67 -19.42 -2.79 -16.25
N ALA A 68 -18.68 -2.54 -15.18
CA ALA A 68 -17.77 -3.52 -14.61
C ALA A 68 -17.58 -3.31 -13.10
N SER A 69 -17.16 -4.36 -12.40
CA SER A 69 -16.73 -4.25 -11.00
C SER A 69 -15.39 -3.53 -10.85
N ASP A 70 -14.57 -3.48 -11.90
CA ASP A 70 -13.24 -2.86 -11.87
C ASP A 70 -12.81 -2.33 -13.25
N VAL A 71 -11.88 -1.38 -13.23
CA VAL A 71 -11.36 -0.62 -14.37
C VAL A 71 -10.69 -1.48 -15.46
N PRO A 72 -9.87 -2.51 -15.17
CA PRO A 72 -9.19 -3.28 -16.22
C PRO A 72 -10.15 -3.87 -17.26
N ALA A 73 -11.38 -4.22 -16.85
CA ALA A 73 -12.38 -4.83 -17.71
C ALA A 73 -12.95 -3.88 -18.79
N VAL A 74 -12.77 -2.57 -18.63
CA VAL A 74 -13.29 -1.56 -19.58
C VAL A 74 -12.20 -0.82 -20.35
N LEU A 75 -10.93 -0.96 -19.96
CA LEU A 75 -9.83 -0.14 -20.50
C LEU A 75 -9.50 -0.40 -21.97
N ASP A 76 -9.78 -1.59 -22.50
CA ASP A 76 -9.65 -1.88 -23.93
C ASP A 76 -10.63 -1.06 -24.79
N TYR A 77 -11.72 -0.57 -24.19
CA TYR A 77 -12.80 0.15 -24.87
C TYR A 77 -12.76 1.65 -24.57
N THR A 78 -12.48 2.02 -23.32
CA THR A 78 -12.45 3.42 -22.89
C THR A 78 -11.58 3.66 -21.66
N SER A 79 -10.89 4.80 -21.66
CA SER A 79 -10.16 5.31 -20.48
C SER A 79 -11.01 6.24 -19.62
N ARG A 80 -12.29 6.50 -19.97
CA ARG A 80 -13.20 7.35 -19.20
C ARG A 80 -14.11 6.48 -18.35
N VAL A 81 -14.09 6.66 -17.04
CA VAL A 81 -14.91 5.88 -16.11
C VAL A 81 -15.68 6.78 -15.15
N ILE A 82 -16.93 6.42 -14.87
CA ILE A 82 -17.72 6.98 -13.77
C ILE A 82 -17.70 5.96 -12.63
N TYR A 83 -17.27 6.39 -11.44
CA TYR A 83 -17.37 5.58 -10.24
C TYR A 83 -18.72 5.81 -9.57
N LEU A 84 -19.48 4.74 -9.34
CA LEU A 84 -20.72 4.83 -8.57
C LEU A 84 -20.41 4.95 -7.06
N GLU A 85 -21.28 5.64 -6.35
CA GLU A 85 -21.31 5.71 -4.88
C GLU A 85 -22.36 4.75 -4.31
N ASP A 86 -22.28 4.50 -3.00
CA ASP A 86 -23.30 3.68 -2.34
C ASP A 86 -24.67 4.35 -2.46
N ASP A 87 -25.68 3.50 -2.68
CA ASP A 87 -27.07 3.84 -2.94
C ASP A 87 -27.30 4.61 -4.27
N ASP A 88 -26.28 4.67 -5.15
CA ASP A 88 -26.48 5.12 -6.52
C ASP A 88 -27.24 4.05 -7.33
N ILE A 89 -28.21 4.51 -8.11
CA ILE A 89 -28.90 3.76 -9.16
C ILE A 89 -28.63 4.48 -10.48
N ALA A 90 -27.94 3.82 -11.41
CA ALA A 90 -27.65 4.37 -12.72
C ALA A 90 -28.48 3.69 -13.81
N VAL A 91 -29.15 4.49 -14.63
CA VAL A 91 -29.77 4.04 -15.87
C VAL A 91 -28.79 4.30 -16.99
N ILE A 92 -28.43 3.23 -17.69
CA ILE A 92 -27.35 3.20 -18.68
C ILE A 92 -27.95 2.80 -20.02
N THR A 93 -27.70 3.60 -21.04
CA THR A 93 -28.09 3.35 -22.44
C THR A 93 -26.86 3.52 -23.33
N GLY A 94 -26.94 3.17 -24.62
CA GLY A 94 -25.84 3.48 -25.55
C GLY A 94 -25.56 4.99 -25.69
N GLU A 95 -26.57 5.84 -25.51
CA GLU A 95 -26.47 7.29 -25.72
C GLU A 95 -26.03 8.06 -24.46
N GLY A 96 -26.25 7.50 -23.27
CA GLY A 96 -25.95 8.22 -22.05
C GLY A 96 -26.20 7.46 -20.76
N VAL A 97 -25.74 8.09 -19.68
CA VAL A 97 -25.79 7.59 -18.30
C VAL A 97 -26.51 8.63 -17.45
N ARG A 98 -27.48 8.17 -16.65
CA ARG A 98 -28.18 9.01 -15.67
C ARG A 98 -28.09 8.35 -14.30
N VAL A 99 -27.50 9.03 -13.33
CA VAL A 99 -27.33 8.49 -11.97
C VAL A 99 -28.30 9.20 -11.02
N LYS A 100 -28.97 8.42 -10.18
CA LYS A 100 -29.79 8.93 -9.08
C LYS A 100 -29.31 8.35 -7.75
N LYS A 101 -29.45 9.14 -6.70
CA LYS A 101 -29.28 8.72 -5.31
C LYS A 101 -30.52 9.12 -4.53
N ASN A 102 -31.16 8.17 -3.85
CA ASN A 102 -32.41 8.40 -3.12
C ASN A 102 -33.52 9.08 -3.97
N GLY A 103 -33.56 8.77 -5.27
CA GLY A 103 -34.54 9.33 -6.22
C GLY A 103 -34.16 10.70 -6.82
N GLU A 104 -33.11 11.35 -6.35
CA GLU A 104 -32.62 12.63 -6.87
C GLU A 104 -31.49 12.42 -7.88
N THR A 105 -31.45 13.21 -8.95
CA THR A 105 -30.37 13.11 -9.95
C THR A 105 -29.07 13.66 -9.39
N VAL A 106 -28.00 12.90 -9.52
CA VAL A 106 -26.66 13.28 -9.05
C VAL A 106 -25.69 13.36 -10.23
N ASP A 107 -24.84 14.38 -10.24
CA ASP A 107 -23.79 14.53 -11.24
C ASP A 107 -22.55 13.72 -10.82
N ARG A 108 -22.30 12.61 -11.53
CA ARG A 108 -21.09 11.79 -11.40
C ARG A 108 -20.20 12.04 -12.60
N LYS A 109 -19.15 12.87 -12.43
CA LYS A 109 -18.28 13.27 -13.52
C LYS A 109 -17.37 12.10 -13.97
N PRO A 110 -17.26 11.83 -15.29
CA PRO A 110 -16.29 10.88 -15.80
C PRO A 110 -14.87 11.29 -15.44
N GLN A 111 -14.07 10.31 -15.02
CA GLN A 111 -12.66 10.45 -14.72
C GLN A 111 -11.83 9.70 -15.75
N ARG A 112 -10.66 10.23 -16.07
CA ARG A 112 -9.73 9.57 -16.98
C ARG A 112 -8.79 8.68 -16.20
N VAL A 113 -8.80 7.39 -16.53
CA VAL A 113 -7.80 6.43 -16.06
C VAL A 113 -6.49 6.70 -16.78
N THR A 114 -5.41 6.77 -16.01
CA THR A 114 -4.07 7.16 -16.48
C THR A 114 -3.15 6.00 -16.81
N TRP A 115 -3.57 4.77 -16.51
CA TRP A 115 -2.84 3.52 -16.78
C TRP A 115 -3.57 2.67 -17.82
N SER A 116 -2.84 1.75 -18.47
CA SER A 116 -3.35 0.92 -19.57
C SER A 116 -3.55 -0.54 -19.17
N VAL A 117 -4.18 -1.34 -20.04
CA VAL A 117 -4.35 -2.79 -19.79
C VAL A 117 -3.01 -3.50 -19.67
N GLU A 118 -1.99 -3.07 -20.42
CA GLU A 118 -0.63 -3.63 -20.33
C GLU A 118 -0.02 -3.43 -18.93
N ASP A 119 -0.32 -2.32 -18.25
CA ASP A 119 0.13 -2.10 -16.86
C ASP A 119 -0.47 -3.14 -15.91
N ALA A 120 -1.64 -3.72 -16.24
CA ALA A 120 -2.31 -4.77 -15.46
C ALA A 120 -1.95 -6.20 -15.90
N GLN A 121 -1.10 -6.38 -16.91
CA GLN A 121 -0.62 -7.68 -17.39
C GLN A 121 0.78 -8.01 -16.82
N LYS A 122 1.21 -9.28 -16.93
CA LYS A 122 2.54 -9.71 -16.47
C LYS A 122 3.71 -9.17 -17.29
N GLY A 123 3.49 -8.64 -18.49
CA GLY A 123 4.53 -7.95 -19.27
C GLY A 123 5.80 -8.75 -19.54
N GLY A 124 5.70 -10.08 -19.67
CA GLY A 124 6.86 -10.97 -19.90
C GLY A 124 7.52 -11.52 -18.62
N TYR A 125 7.12 -11.06 -17.43
CA TYR A 125 7.55 -11.64 -16.17
C TYR A 125 6.76 -12.90 -15.81
N GLU A 126 7.36 -13.81 -15.04
CA GLU A 126 6.71 -15.05 -14.60
C GLU A 126 5.55 -14.80 -13.62
N HIS A 127 5.71 -13.78 -12.78
CA HIS A 127 4.80 -13.43 -11.69
C HIS A 127 4.51 -11.92 -11.71
N PHE A 128 3.29 -11.52 -11.34
CA PHE A 128 2.95 -10.11 -11.14
C PHE A 128 3.85 -9.46 -10.10
N MET A 129 4.13 -10.16 -8.99
CA MET A 129 5.01 -9.62 -7.95
C MET A 129 6.39 -9.26 -8.48
N LEU A 130 6.96 -10.09 -9.36
CA LEU A 130 8.28 -9.81 -9.94
C LEU A 130 8.24 -8.59 -10.85
N LYS A 131 7.23 -8.51 -11.74
CA LYS A 131 7.00 -7.32 -12.57
C LYS A 131 6.91 -6.07 -11.70
N GLU A 132 6.12 -6.12 -10.64
CA GLU A 132 5.85 -4.97 -9.77
C GLU A 132 7.09 -4.54 -8.97
N ILE A 133 7.95 -5.49 -8.57
CA ILE A 133 9.27 -5.17 -7.99
C ILE A 133 10.13 -4.41 -9.01
N HIS A 134 10.18 -4.88 -10.26
CA HIS A 134 10.95 -4.26 -11.35
C HIS A 134 10.36 -2.93 -11.85
N GLU A 135 9.09 -2.65 -11.56
CA GLU A 135 8.44 -1.37 -11.85
C GLU A 135 8.82 -0.25 -10.87
N GLN A 136 9.41 -0.56 -9.73
CA GLN A 136 9.68 0.41 -8.66
C GLN A 136 10.51 1.63 -9.10
N PRO A 137 11.54 1.53 -9.96
CA PRO A 137 12.21 2.72 -10.51
C PRO A 137 11.27 3.67 -11.25
N LYS A 138 10.32 3.13 -12.02
CA LYS A 138 9.28 3.93 -12.72
C LYS A 138 8.33 4.55 -11.71
N VAL A 139 7.84 3.74 -10.77
CA VAL A 139 6.91 4.20 -9.72
C VAL A 139 7.51 5.32 -8.89
N ILE A 140 8.77 5.22 -8.46
CA ILE A 140 9.45 6.31 -7.74
C ILE A 140 9.42 7.61 -8.55
N ARG A 141 9.72 7.56 -9.85
CA ARG A 141 9.67 8.75 -10.72
C ARG A 141 8.26 9.30 -10.84
N ASP A 142 7.27 8.44 -11.03
CA ASP A 142 5.88 8.82 -11.25
C ASP A 142 5.26 9.41 -9.98
N THR A 143 5.53 8.82 -8.80
CA THR A 143 5.12 9.37 -7.51
C THR A 143 5.75 10.74 -7.26
N ILE A 144 7.06 10.90 -7.47
CA ILE A 144 7.73 12.20 -7.27
C ILE A 144 7.16 13.25 -8.24
N ARG A 145 6.92 12.89 -9.51
CA ARG A 145 6.32 13.78 -10.50
C ARG A 145 4.89 14.17 -10.13
N ALA A 146 4.06 13.21 -9.73
CA ALA A 146 2.68 13.49 -9.36
C ALA A 146 2.60 14.54 -8.24
N ASN A 147 3.46 14.42 -7.24
CA ASN A 147 3.50 15.36 -6.12
C ASN A 147 4.26 16.68 -6.43
N LEU A 148 4.98 16.76 -7.56
CA LEU A 148 5.59 18.00 -8.07
C LEU A 148 4.57 18.92 -8.78
N TYR A 149 3.56 18.33 -9.45
CA TYR A 149 2.60 19.03 -10.30
C TYR A 149 1.22 19.19 -9.67
N THR A 150 0.97 18.61 -8.50
CA THR A 150 -0.18 19.00 -7.67
C THR A 150 -0.02 20.47 -7.31
N ASP A 151 -0.87 21.30 -7.92
CA ASP A 151 -0.97 22.75 -7.70
C ASP A 151 -0.79 23.04 -6.22
N GLU A 152 0.12 23.95 -5.92
CA GLU A 152 0.64 24.28 -4.61
C GLU A 152 -0.25 23.87 -3.40
N THR A 153 0.25 22.91 -2.61
CA THR A 153 0.43 23.11 -1.16
C THR A 153 -0.77 23.19 -0.21
N ALA A 154 -2.01 22.90 -0.59
CA ALA A 154 -3.09 22.96 0.41
C ALA A 154 -2.86 21.96 1.55
N ALA A 155 -2.74 20.66 1.29
CA ALA A 155 -2.53 19.66 2.35
C ALA A 155 -1.17 19.81 3.06
N ASP A 156 -0.07 20.01 2.31
CA ASP A 156 1.28 20.08 2.89
C ASP A 156 1.53 21.36 3.71
N ARG A 157 1.02 22.53 3.25
CA ARG A 157 1.04 23.75 4.07
C ARG A 157 0.05 23.60 5.20
N ASP A 158 -1.15 23.06 5.00
CA ASP A 158 -2.15 22.92 6.05
C ASP A 158 -1.66 22.00 7.18
N ILE A 159 -1.03 20.87 6.87
CA ILE A 159 -0.35 20.02 7.86
C ILE A 159 0.79 20.83 8.51
N SER A 160 1.70 21.44 7.74
CA SER A 160 2.82 22.19 8.33
C SER A 160 2.40 23.38 9.21
N GLU A 161 1.34 24.09 8.83
CA GLU A 161 0.81 25.29 9.47
C GLU A 161 -0.09 24.93 10.66
N LYS A 162 -0.96 23.92 10.53
CA LYS A 162 -1.86 23.46 11.60
C LYS A 162 -1.19 22.55 12.61
N VAL A 163 -0.16 21.78 12.22
CA VAL A 163 0.54 20.89 13.18
C VAL A 163 1.13 21.72 14.33
N GLY A 164 1.47 23.00 14.14
CA GLY A 164 1.79 23.90 15.27
C GLY A 164 2.66 23.24 16.35
N ALA A 165 2.15 23.15 17.58
CA ALA A 165 2.72 22.43 18.72
C ALA A 165 2.02 21.08 19.04
N GLY A 166 1.21 20.56 18.11
CA GLY A 166 0.43 19.32 18.23
C GLY A 166 1.20 18.05 17.83
N GLU A 167 0.45 16.97 17.59
CA GLU A 167 0.97 15.65 17.22
C GLU A 167 0.46 15.19 15.85
N ILE A 168 1.23 14.33 15.18
CA ILE A 168 0.77 13.57 14.01
C ILE A 168 0.45 12.15 14.45
N LEU A 169 -0.77 11.69 14.14
CA LEU A 169 -1.19 10.30 14.32
C LEU A 169 -1.23 9.60 12.95
N MET A 170 -0.41 8.57 12.78
CA MET A 170 -0.39 7.76 11.57
C MET A 170 -1.08 6.41 11.81
N LEU A 171 -2.04 6.06 10.97
CA LEU A 171 -2.82 4.82 11.07
C LEU A 171 -2.77 4.03 9.76
N ALA A 172 -2.61 2.73 9.86
CA ALA A 172 -2.62 1.81 8.71
C ALA A 172 -2.71 0.34 9.16
N CYS A 173 -2.76 -0.57 8.20
CA CYS A 173 -2.70 -2.02 8.41
C CYS A 173 -1.56 -2.65 7.57
N GLY A 174 -0.98 -3.76 8.06
CA GLY A 174 0.00 -4.57 7.33
C GLY A 174 1.20 -3.78 6.79
N THR A 175 1.58 -4.03 5.53
CA THR A 175 2.68 -3.30 4.86
C THR A 175 2.50 -1.77 4.89
N SER A 176 1.27 -1.24 4.82
CA SER A 176 1.04 0.21 4.92
C SER A 176 1.34 0.75 6.32
N TYR A 177 1.19 -0.09 7.36
CA TYR A 177 1.62 0.24 8.72
C TYR A 177 3.15 0.30 8.84
N HIS A 178 3.88 -0.61 8.21
CA HIS A 178 5.34 -0.52 8.16
C HIS A 178 5.81 0.78 7.48
N ALA A 179 5.12 1.22 6.42
CA ALA A 179 5.40 2.51 5.77
C ALA A 179 5.13 3.69 6.73
N ALA A 180 4.04 3.63 7.50
CA ALA A 180 3.75 4.62 8.54
C ALA A 180 4.84 4.66 9.64
N MET A 181 5.35 3.49 10.05
CA MET A 181 6.46 3.41 11.00
C MET A 181 7.76 4.02 10.46
N VAL A 182 8.07 3.84 9.16
CA VAL A 182 9.17 4.58 8.52
C VAL A 182 8.86 6.08 8.52
N GLY A 183 7.64 6.45 8.13
CA GLY A 183 7.16 7.83 8.10
C GLY A 183 7.32 8.57 9.43
N LYS A 184 7.09 7.89 10.56
CA LYS A 184 7.36 8.43 11.91
C LYS A 184 8.80 8.93 12.04
N TYR A 185 9.79 8.12 11.70
CA TYR A 185 11.20 8.53 11.79
C TYR A 185 11.50 9.72 10.86
N VAL A 186 10.95 9.69 9.65
CA VAL A 186 11.15 10.76 8.65
C VAL A 186 10.57 12.08 9.14
N LEU A 187 9.31 12.07 9.57
CA LEU A 187 8.59 13.26 10.04
C LEU A 187 9.19 13.79 11.35
N GLU A 188 9.52 12.94 12.32
CA GLU A 188 10.17 13.39 13.56
C GLU A 188 11.53 14.04 13.27
N GLN A 189 12.31 13.49 12.33
CA GLN A 189 13.61 14.03 11.95
C GLN A 189 13.50 15.35 11.17
N LEU A 190 12.52 15.46 10.26
CA LEU A 190 12.40 16.60 9.34
C LEU A 190 11.47 17.71 9.87
N PHE A 191 10.31 17.39 10.46
CA PHE A 191 9.34 18.36 10.98
C PHE A 191 9.58 18.75 12.43
N LYS A 192 10.30 17.93 13.20
CA LYS A 192 10.53 18.13 14.65
C LYS A 192 9.23 18.16 15.46
N VAL A 193 8.28 17.29 15.11
CA VAL A 193 6.98 17.15 15.79
C VAL A 193 6.81 15.70 16.27
N PRO A 194 6.14 15.45 17.41
CA PRO A 194 5.85 14.10 17.85
C PRO A 194 4.99 13.36 16.83
N VAL A 195 5.39 12.13 16.47
CA VAL A 195 4.60 11.27 15.58
C VAL A 195 4.30 9.94 16.26
N ARG A 196 3.03 9.58 16.32
CA ARG A 196 2.55 8.30 16.84
C ARG A 196 2.05 7.43 15.70
N THR A 197 2.33 6.14 15.75
CA THR A 197 1.88 5.16 14.76
C THR A 197 1.08 4.07 15.44
N GLU A 198 -0.15 3.84 15.00
CA GLU A 198 -1.00 2.77 15.54
C GLU A 198 -1.61 1.92 14.42
N LEU A 199 -1.85 0.64 14.72
CA LEU A 199 -2.62 -0.21 13.83
C LEU A 199 -4.06 0.31 13.78
N ALA A 200 -4.62 0.44 12.58
CA ALA A 200 -5.97 1.00 12.43
C ALA A 200 -7.04 0.14 13.13
N SER A 201 -6.85 -1.18 13.16
CA SER A 201 -7.71 -2.14 13.87
C SER A 201 -7.76 -1.86 15.37
N GLU A 202 -6.61 -1.63 16.01
CA GLU A 202 -6.51 -1.36 17.45
C GLU A 202 -6.96 0.06 17.80
N PHE A 203 -6.71 1.02 16.90
CA PHE A 203 -7.12 2.41 17.09
C PHE A 203 -8.64 2.49 17.31
N GLY A 204 -9.45 1.68 16.62
CA GLY A 204 -10.91 1.67 16.79
C GLY A 204 -11.36 1.44 18.23
N TYR A 205 -10.62 0.65 19.01
CA TYR A 205 -11.02 0.23 20.36
C TYR A 205 -10.42 1.08 21.48
N SER A 206 -9.17 1.50 21.36
CA SER A 206 -8.45 2.19 22.44
C SER A 206 -7.68 3.42 22.01
N GLY A 207 -7.73 3.77 20.73
CA GLY A 207 -7.03 4.92 20.18
C GLY A 207 -7.42 6.21 20.88
N GLN A 208 -6.45 7.07 21.15
CA GLN A 208 -6.67 8.39 21.72
C GLN A 208 -6.39 9.46 20.68
N THR A 209 -7.11 10.58 20.79
CA THR A 209 -6.93 11.79 19.98
C THR A 209 -6.97 13.01 20.88
N SER A 210 -6.43 14.11 20.37
CA SER A 210 -6.51 15.43 20.98
C SER A 210 -7.10 16.42 19.96
N SER A 211 -7.47 17.61 20.42
CA SER A 211 -7.93 18.70 19.54
C SER A 211 -6.84 19.20 18.58
N GLN A 212 -5.58 18.80 18.78
CA GLN A 212 -4.45 19.16 17.93
C GLN A 212 -3.93 17.99 17.08
N THR A 213 -4.56 16.83 17.14
CA THR A 213 -4.14 15.63 16.40
C THR A 213 -4.41 15.83 14.91
N GLN A 214 -3.35 15.74 14.11
CA GLN A 214 -3.42 15.67 12.64
C GLN A 214 -3.25 14.21 12.22
N ALA A 215 -4.25 13.64 11.55
CA ALA A 215 -4.23 12.23 11.21
C ALA A 215 -3.77 11.99 9.77
N ILE A 216 -2.88 11.01 9.60
CA ILE A 216 -2.47 10.48 8.30
C ILE A 216 -2.85 9.01 8.25
N VAL A 217 -3.75 8.65 7.34
CA VAL A 217 -4.16 7.26 7.14
C VAL A 217 -3.56 6.72 5.85
N ILE A 218 -2.86 5.59 5.91
CA ILE A 218 -2.23 4.98 4.73
C ILE A 218 -2.97 3.70 4.35
N THR A 219 -3.47 3.64 3.12
CA THR A 219 -4.16 2.47 2.57
C THR A 219 -3.94 2.40 1.08
N GLN A 220 -3.41 1.29 0.56
CA GLN A 220 -3.18 1.13 -0.88
C GLN A 220 -4.50 1.16 -1.66
N SER A 221 -5.50 0.40 -1.22
CA SER A 221 -6.78 0.25 -1.92
C SER A 221 -7.76 1.39 -1.65
N GLY A 222 -7.65 2.03 -0.49
CA GLY A 222 -8.68 2.97 -0.01
C GLY A 222 -9.98 2.29 0.43
N GLU A 223 -10.01 0.96 0.50
CA GLU A 223 -11.18 0.13 0.84
C GLU A 223 -10.97 -0.73 2.09
N THR A 224 -9.80 -0.63 2.75
CA THR A 224 -9.49 -1.42 3.95
C THR A 224 -10.46 -1.08 5.09
N ALA A 225 -11.21 -2.08 5.58
CA ALA A 225 -12.32 -1.85 6.52
C ALA A 225 -11.90 -1.11 7.80
N ASP A 226 -10.81 -1.55 8.44
CA ASP A 226 -10.26 -0.91 9.65
C ASP A 226 -9.81 0.53 9.38
N ALA A 227 -9.18 0.78 8.23
CA ALA A 227 -8.75 2.13 7.86
C ALA A 227 -9.96 3.06 7.65
N LEU A 228 -11.02 2.58 6.99
CA LEU A 228 -12.25 3.34 6.82
C LEU A 228 -12.95 3.62 8.15
N LYS A 229 -12.97 2.65 9.07
CA LYS A 229 -13.50 2.83 10.43
C LYS A 229 -12.71 3.86 11.22
N ALA A 230 -11.37 3.78 11.17
CA ALA A 230 -10.49 4.75 11.80
C ALA A 230 -10.73 6.17 11.25
N ILE A 231 -10.84 6.33 9.92
CA ILE A 231 -11.14 7.63 9.29
C ILE A 231 -12.48 8.17 9.78
N LYS A 232 -13.56 7.37 9.73
CA LYS A 232 -14.89 7.79 10.19
C LYS A 232 -14.87 8.25 11.66
N ARG A 233 -14.15 7.52 12.51
CA ARG A 233 -13.97 7.87 13.93
C ARG A 233 -13.24 9.20 14.08
N LEU A 234 -12.07 9.35 13.46
CA LEU A 234 -11.27 10.60 13.50
C LEU A 234 -12.09 11.82 13.08
N ARG A 235 -12.87 11.67 12.01
CA ARG A 235 -13.77 12.72 11.51
C ARG A 235 -14.86 13.07 12.51
N SER A 236 -15.46 12.08 13.18
CA SER A 236 -16.46 12.32 14.22
C SER A 236 -15.91 13.04 15.44
N GLU A 237 -14.61 12.89 15.71
CA GLU A 237 -13.87 13.57 16.78
C GLU A 237 -13.32 14.95 16.35
N GLY A 238 -13.52 15.35 15.08
CA GLY A 238 -13.09 16.64 14.54
C GLY A 238 -11.61 16.71 14.17
N CYS A 239 -10.89 15.59 14.13
CA CYS A 239 -9.50 15.55 13.67
C CYS A 239 -9.44 15.71 12.14
N PRO A 240 -8.57 16.60 11.62
CA PRO A 240 -8.28 16.63 10.19
C PRO A 240 -7.61 15.34 9.74
N VAL A 241 -8.04 14.81 8.61
CA VAL A 241 -7.55 13.54 8.07
C VAL A 241 -6.98 13.73 6.68
N THR A 242 -5.74 13.30 6.50
CA THR A 242 -5.11 13.11 5.18
C THR A 242 -5.01 11.63 4.88
N VAL A 243 -5.43 11.19 3.69
CA VAL A 243 -5.22 9.80 3.24
C VAL A 243 -4.10 9.73 2.20
N ILE A 244 -3.20 8.77 2.37
CA ILE A 244 -2.24 8.36 1.33
C ILE A 244 -2.77 7.07 0.69
N THR A 245 -3.14 7.14 -0.59
CA THR A 245 -3.73 6.00 -1.31
C THR A 245 -3.27 5.89 -2.75
N ASN A 246 -3.44 4.72 -3.37
CA ASN A 246 -3.14 4.49 -4.78
C ASN A 246 -4.39 4.57 -5.67
N VAL A 247 -5.57 4.28 -5.13
CA VAL A 247 -6.80 4.16 -5.91
C VAL A 247 -7.58 5.48 -5.87
N VAL A 248 -7.72 6.07 -7.06
CA VAL A 248 -8.53 7.29 -7.28
C VAL A 248 -10.00 6.98 -7.00
N SER A 249 -10.65 7.89 -6.28
CA SER A 249 -12.08 7.80 -5.96
C SER A 249 -12.51 6.55 -5.18
N SER A 250 -11.58 5.92 -4.45
CA SER A 250 -11.88 4.92 -3.42
C SER A 250 -12.69 5.51 -2.27
N SER A 251 -13.33 4.66 -1.47
CA SER A 251 -14.17 5.05 -0.33
C SER A 251 -13.44 6.01 0.61
N ALA A 252 -12.17 5.75 0.92
CA ALA A 252 -11.37 6.60 1.81
C ALA A 252 -11.22 8.04 1.28
N THR A 253 -11.03 8.22 -0.03
CA THR A 253 -10.83 9.57 -0.63
C THR A 253 -12.05 10.47 -0.51
N ARG A 254 -13.23 9.90 -0.28
CA ARG A 254 -14.51 10.62 -0.24
C ARG A 254 -14.84 11.17 1.16
N ILE A 255 -14.13 10.71 2.19
CA ILE A 255 -14.47 10.98 3.61
C ILE A 255 -13.35 11.67 4.39
N VAL A 256 -12.34 12.20 3.70
CA VAL A 256 -11.15 12.87 4.29
C VAL A 256 -11.05 14.32 3.84
N ASP A 257 -10.21 15.10 4.54
CA ASP A 257 -9.95 16.49 4.20
C ASP A 257 -8.98 16.61 3.02
N HIS A 258 -7.97 15.74 2.99
CA HIS A 258 -6.89 15.78 2.01
C HIS A 258 -6.55 14.39 1.49
N VAL A 259 -6.14 14.32 0.21
CA VAL A 259 -5.76 13.07 -0.45
C VAL A 259 -4.40 13.24 -1.11
N ILE A 260 -3.49 12.32 -0.83
CA ILE A 260 -2.19 12.19 -1.50
C ILE A 260 -2.21 10.89 -2.30
N TYR A 261 -2.12 11.02 -3.63
CA TYR A 261 -2.08 9.87 -4.52
C TYR A 261 -0.64 9.39 -4.72
N THR A 262 -0.42 8.10 -4.50
CA THR A 262 0.89 7.45 -4.69
C THR A 262 1.22 7.20 -6.15
N MET A 263 0.23 7.06 -7.02
CA MET A 263 0.41 6.88 -8.48
C MET A 263 1.31 5.68 -8.85
N ALA A 264 1.22 4.58 -8.10
CA ALA A 264 1.98 3.35 -8.35
C ALA A 264 1.44 2.50 -9.51
N GLY A 265 0.27 2.86 -10.05
CA GLY A 265 -0.48 2.04 -11.02
C GLY A 265 -1.11 0.80 -10.37
N PRO A 266 -1.75 -0.09 -11.15
CA PRO A 266 -2.41 -1.27 -10.62
C PRO A 266 -1.39 -2.24 -10.01
N GLU A 267 -1.69 -2.79 -8.83
CA GLU A 267 -0.86 -3.80 -8.15
C GLU A 267 -1.71 -5.05 -7.94
N ILE A 268 -1.38 -6.12 -8.67
CA ILE A 268 -2.14 -7.35 -8.79
C ILE A 268 -1.65 -8.40 -7.79
N SER A 269 -0.34 -8.50 -7.54
CA SER A 269 0.19 -9.40 -6.51
C SER A 269 -0.44 -9.08 -5.16
N VAL A 270 -0.89 -10.10 -4.42
CA VAL A 270 -1.42 -9.91 -3.06
C VAL A 270 -0.38 -9.23 -2.17
N ALA A 271 0.86 -9.70 -2.19
CA ALA A 271 1.95 -9.09 -1.44
C ALA A 271 2.31 -7.73 -2.04
N ALA A 272 2.14 -6.67 -1.24
CA ALA A 272 2.48 -5.30 -1.62
C ALA A 272 3.99 -5.14 -1.88
N THR A 273 4.35 -4.42 -2.96
CA THR A 273 5.74 -4.15 -3.35
C THR A 273 5.90 -2.69 -3.74
N LYS A 274 5.53 -2.32 -4.97
CA LYS A 274 5.63 -0.95 -5.49
C LYS A 274 4.74 0.03 -4.74
N SER A 275 3.60 -0.43 -4.21
CA SER A 275 2.73 0.44 -3.40
C SER A 275 3.41 0.88 -2.10
N TYR A 276 4.17 0.01 -1.43
CA TYR A 276 4.96 0.38 -0.25
C TYR A 276 6.01 1.44 -0.59
N THR A 277 6.76 1.22 -1.66
CA THR A 277 7.79 2.18 -2.11
C THR A 277 7.18 3.52 -2.50
N ALA A 278 6.02 3.52 -3.15
CA ALA A 278 5.28 4.74 -3.49
C ALA A 278 4.75 5.47 -2.23
N GLN A 279 4.30 4.74 -1.22
CA GLN A 279 3.92 5.31 0.08
C GLN A 279 5.13 5.99 0.75
N LEU A 280 6.31 5.34 0.74
CA LEU A 280 7.54 5.97 1.23
C LEU A 280 7.86 7.25 0.45
N MET A 281 7.75 7.23 -0.88
CA MET A 281 8.01 8.42 -1.69
C MET A 281 7.05 9.57 -1.36
N ALA A 282 5.75 9.28 -1.18
CA ALA A 282 4.77 10.26 -0.75
C ALA A 282 5.13 10.87 0.62
N LEU A 283 5.53 10.03 1.58
CA LEU A 283 5.95 10.48 2.91
C LEU A 283 7.22 11.33 2.86
N TYR A 284 8.24 10.91 2.12
CA TYR A 284 9.46 11.69 1.95
C TYR A 284 9.19 13.04 1.27
N TRP A 285 8.37 13.05 0.23
CA TRP A 285 8.05 14.27 -0.51
C TRP A 285 7.35 15.30 0.37
N MET A 286 6.26 14.90 1.03
CA MET A 286 5.52 15.72 1.99
C MET A 286 6.46 16.21 3.11
N SER A 287 7.32 15.33 3.62
CA SER A 287 8.25 15.68 4.70
C SER A 287 9.37 16.64 4.27
N LEU A 288 9.82 16.57 3.03
CA LEU A 288 10.87 17.47 2.53
C LEU A 288 10.31 18.86 2.20
N PHE A 289 9.07 18.94 1.74
CA PHE A 289 8.43 20.21 1.42
C PHE A 289 8.34 21.11 2.66
N SER A 290 7.91 20.54 3.78
CA SER A 290 7.69 21.26 5.04
C SER A 290 8.80 21.03 6.08
N ALA A 291 9.97 20.56 5.65
CA ALA A 291 11.11 20.27 6.53
C ALA A 291 11.63 21.52 7.25
N ARG A 292 11.84 21.41 8.57
CA ARG A 292 12.46 22.42 9.44
C ARG A 292 13.97 22.16 9.58
N ILE A 293 14.66 22.13 8.45
CA ILE A 293 16.11 21.92 8.32
C ILE A 293 16.74 23.05 7.50
N ASP A 294 18.07 23.14 7.49
CA ASP A 294 18.75 24.13 6.66
C ASP A 294 18.56 23.83 5.16
N LEU A 295 18.56 24.90 4.35
CA LEU A 295 18.29 24.81 2.91
C LEU A 295 19.30 23.92 2.18
N ARG A 296 20.58 23.91 2.58
CA ARG A 296 21.59 23.10 1.89
C ARG A 296 21.33 21.61 2.12
N ARG A 297 20.99 21.22 3.36
CA ARG A 297 20.61 19.84 3.66
C ARG A 297 19.35 19.43 2.92
N LYS A 298 18.34 20.30 2.85
CA LYS A 298 17.11 20.06 2.09
C LYS A 298 17.40 19.84 0.59
N ASP A 299 18.19 20.71 -0.03
CA ASP A 299 18.57 20.61 -1.45
C ASP A 299 19.33 19.31 -1.73
N SER A 300 20.26 18.93 -0.84
CA SER A 300 21.00 17.66 -0.91
C SER A 300 20.05 16.46 -0.88
N LEU A 301 19.10 16.43 0.06
CA LEU A 301 18.12 15.35 0.18
C LEU A 301 17.18 15.27 -1.04
N ILE A 302 16.76 16.41 -1.60
CA ILE A 302 15.93 16.45 -2.81
C ILE A 302 16.71 15.91 -4.01
N MET A 303 17.98 16.29 -4.17
CA MET A 303 18.83 15.77 -5.23
C MET A 303 18.99 14.26 -5.12
N GLU A 304 19.16 13.75 -3.89
CA GLU A 304 19.30 12.34 -3.65
C GLU A 304 18.01 11.54 -3.85
N LEU A 305 16.86 12.09 -3.43
CA LEU A 305 15.55 11.51 -3.71
C LEU A 305 15.35 11.29 -5.22
N ARG A 306 15.78 12.26 -6.04
CA ARG A 306 15.73 12.16 -7.52
C ARG A 306 16.66 11.08 -8.09
N GLN A 307 17.71 10.68 -7.36
CA GLN A 307 18.64 9.64 -7.77
C GLN A 307 18.19 8.23 -7.36
N LEU A 308 17.24 8.11 -6.43
CA LEU A 308 16.74 6.81 -5.95
C LEU A 308 16.29 5.85 -7.05
N PRO A 309 15.62 6.27 -8.15
CA PRO A 309 15.29 5.35 -9.24
C PRO A 309 16.50 4.61 -9.80
N GLY A 310 17.62 5.31 -9.98
CA GLY A 310 18.86 4.71 -10.48
C GLY A 310 19.51 3.79 -9.45
N LYS A 311 19.43 4.14 -8.16
CA LYS A 311 19.92 3.29 -7.07
C LYS A 311 19.09 2.01 -6.94
N VAL A 312 17.77 2.10 -7.03
CA VAL A 312 16.89 0.92 -7.07
C VAL A 312 17.17 0.07 -8.30
N GLN A 313 17.40 0.67 -9.47
CA GLN A 313 17.80 -0.09 -10.66
C GLN A 313 19.09 -0.90 -10.42
N ARG A 314 20.11 -0.31 -9.77
CA ARG A 314 21.33 -1.05 -9.42
C ARG A 314 21.07 -2.28 -8.52
N VAL A 315 20.08 -2.21 -7.63
CA VAL A 315 19.66 -3.37 -6.82
C VAL A 315 19.00 -4.44 -7.69
N LEU A 316 18.13 -4.03 -8.61
CA LEU A 316 17.48 -4.94 -9.56
C LEU A 316 18.49 -5.59 -10.52
N ASP A 317 19.56 -4.87 -10.89
CA ASP A 317 20.60 -5.40 -11.76
C ASP A 317 21.46 -6.49 -11.06
N ASP A 318 21.47 -6.53 -9.72
CA ASP A 318 22.17 -7.54 -8.89
C ASP A 318 21.23 -8.68 -8.41
N GLU A 319 20.11 -8.85 -9.10
CA GLU A 319 19.07 -9.82 -8.78
C GLU A 319 19.58 -11.27 -8.67
N GLU A 320 20.55 -11.67 -9.50
CA GLU A 320 21.12 -13.02 -9.48
C GLU A 320 21.84 -13.33 -8.14
N THR A 321 22.61 -12.37 -7.62
CA THR A 321 23.28 -12.50 -6.31
C THR A 321 22.25 -12.64 -5.20
N ILE A 322 21.19 -11.83 -5.24
CA ILE A 322 20.10 -11.90 -4.25
C ILE A 322 19.38 -13.25 -4.33
N ALA A 323 19.14 -13.78 -5.53
CA ALA A 323 18.54 -15.09 -5.74
C ALA A 323 19.38 -16.23 -5.14
N GLN A 324 20.72 -16.16 -5.24
CA GLN A 324 21.61 -17.15 -4.62
C GLN A 324 21.49 -17.18 -3.09
N HIS A 325 21.41 -16.01 -2.46
CA HIS A 325 21.17 -15.91 -1.01
C HIS A 325 19.76 -16.39 -0.64
N ALA A 326 18.75 -16.05 -1.44
CA ALA A 326 17.38 -16.49 -1.25
C ALA A 326 17.25 -18.03 -1.26
N ALA A 327 17.99 -18.71 -2.14
CA ALA A 327 18.03 -20.17 -2.20
C ALA A 327 18.61 -20.80 -0.92
N GLN A 328 19.51 -20.12 -0.20
CA GLN A 328 19.97 -20.57 1.12
C GLN A 328 18.91 -20.34 2.19
N ILE A 329 18.26 -19.17 2.17
CA ILE A 329 17.17 -18.83 3.09
C ILE A 329 16.00 -19.83 2.94
N ALA A 330 15.65 -20.23 1.72
CA ALA A 330 14.55 -21.15 1.40
C ALA A 330 14.64 -22.53 2.08
N LYS A 331 15.85 -22.93 2.53
CA LYS A 331 16.11 -24.20 3.23
C LYS A 331 15.67 -24.20 4.70
N HIS A 332 15.28 -23.05 5.23
CA HIS A 332 14.99 -22.87 6.65
C HIS A 332 13.51 -22.63 6.86
N ASP A 333 12.98 -23.19 7.95
CA ASP A 333 11.58 -22.97 8.34
C ASP A 333 11.37 -21.73 9.19
N ASN A 334 12.44 -21.22 9.83
CA ASN A 334 12.39 -20.02 10.67
C ASN A 334 13.50 -19.06 10.25
N VAL A 335 13.19 -17.77 10.11
CA VAL A 335 14.15 -16.72 9.73
C VAL A 335 13.86 -15.47 10.54
N PHE A 336 14.89 -14.87 11.13
CA PHE A 336 14.74 -13.61 11.86
C PHE A 336 15.24 -12.45 11.00
N PHE A 337 14.60 -11.30 11.12
CA PHE A 337 15.03 -10.05 10.51
C PHE A 337 15.33 -9.05 11.62
N ILE A 338 16.45 -8.34 11.51
CA ILE A 338 16.79 -7.29 12.48
C ILE A 338 17.19 -6.00 11.80
N GLY A 339 16.75 -4.91 12.41
CA GLY A 339 17.14 -3.55 12.06
C GLY A 339 17.08 -2.63 13.27
N ARG A 340 17.62 -1.42 13.11
CA ARG A 340 17.55 -0.35 14.12
C ARG A 340 17.09 0.96 13.48
N GLY A 341 16.52 1.83 14.31
CA GLY A 341 16.01 3.12 13.87
C GLY A 341 15.04 2.98 12.70
N ILE A 342 15.26 3.76 11.64
CA ILE A 342 14.42 3.78 10.44
C ILE A 342 14.37 2.43 9.70
N ASN A 343 15.34 1.53 9.92
CA ASN A 343 15.36 0.19 9.33
C ASN A 343 14.72 -0.90 10.21
N TYR A 344 14.28 -0.60 11.44
CA TYR A 344 13.47 -1.57 12.20
C TYR A 344 12.14 -1.90 11.49
N PRO A 345 11.35 -0.92 11.01
CA PRO A 345 10.17 -1.19 10.20
C PRO A 345 10.47 -1.96 8.92
N VAL A 346 11.65 -1.76 8.32
CA VAL A 346 12.10 -2.49 7.13
C VAL A 346 12.37 -3.96 7.45
N ALA A 347 12.87 -4.27 8.65
CA ALA A 347 12.99 -5.64 9.13
C ALA A 347 11.63 -6.32 9.28
N LEU A 348 10.63 -5.60 9.82
CA LEU A 348 9.25 -6.09 9.91
C LEU A 348 8.65 -6.33 8.52
N GLU A 349 8.88 -5.42 7.57
CA GLU A 349 8.40 -5.55 6.20
C GLU A 349 9.04 -6.75 5.46
N GLY A 350 10.37 -6.90 5.55
CA GLY A 350 11.06 -8.06 4.96
C GLY A 350 10.57 -9.39 5.54
N ALA A 351 10.37 -9.45 6.86
CA ALA A 351 9.79 -10.62 7.51
C ALA A 351 8.34 -10.88 7.05
N LEU A 352 7.52 -9.83 6.91
CA LEU A 352 6.16 -9.95 6.41
C LEU A 352 6.13 -10.50 4.98
N LYS A 353 6.92 -9.94 4.06
CA LYS A 353 7.02 -10.45 2.68
C LYS A 353 7.43 -11.91 2.65
N LEU A 354 8.51 -12.27 3.34
CA LEU A 354 8.97 -13.66 3.35
C LEU A 354 7.87 -14.60 3.88
N LYS A 355 7.19 -14.23 4.96
CA LYS A 355 6.09 -15.00 5.55
C LYS A 355 4.91 -15.18 4.60
N GLU A 356 4.46 -14.10 3.96
CA GLU A 356 3.28 -14.08 3.10
C GLU A 356 3.40 -15.03 1.91
N ILE A 357 4.56 -15.03 1.23
CA ILE A 357 4.70 -15.72 -0.06
C ILE A 357 5.51 -17.01 -0.01
N SER A 358 6.38 -17.21 0.99
CA SER A 358 7.20 -18.44 1.11
C SER A 358 6.76 -19.39 2.22
N TYR A 359 5.84 -18.94 3.09
CA TYR A 359 5.40 -19.66 4.29
C TYR A 359 6.51 -20.03 5.27
N ILE A 360 7.69 -19.42 5.15
CA ILE A 360 8.73 -19.45 6.18
C ILE A 360 8.22 -18.64 7.37
N HIS A 361 8.41 -19.17 8.58
CA HIS A 361 8.11 -18.42 9.79
C HIS A 361 9.15 -17.31 9.97
N ALA A 362 8.84 -16.15 9.41
CA ALA A 362 9.71 -14.99 9.45
C ALA A 362 9.25 -13.97 10.51
N GLU A 363 10.17 -13.49 11.33
CA GLU A 363 9.88 -12.52 12.40
C GLU A 363 10.89 -11.38 12.41
N GLY A 364 10.39 -10.14 12.45
CA GLY A 364 11.21 -8.93 12.50
C GLY A 364 11.33 -8.40 13.91
N TYR A 365 12.54 -7.99 14.31
CA TYR A 365 12.83 -7.43 15.62
C TYR A 365 13.63 -6.14 15.52
N ALA A 366 13.39 -5.23 16.47
CA ALA A 366 14.38 -4.21 16.77
C ALA A 366 15.61 -4.92 17.33
N ALA A 367 16.78 -4.73 16.73
CA ALA A 367 17.95 -5.58 17.01
C ALA A 367 18.35 -5.59 18.50
N GLY A 368 18.11 -4.49 19.22
CA GLY A 368 18.37 -4.37 20.66
C GLY A 368 17.51 -5.25 21.55
N GLU A 369 16.34 -5.67 21.07
CA GLU A 369 15.36 -6.46 21.82
C GLU A 369 15.63 -7.96 21.80
N LEU A 370 16.50 -8.44 20.90
CA LEU A 370 16.77 -9.88 20.79
C LEU A 370 17.27 -10.50 22.11
N LYS A 371 18.00 -9.74 22.93
CA LYS A 371 18.52 -10.19 24.22
C LYS A 371 17.46 -10.34 25.32
N HIS A 372 16.26 -9.83 25.09
CA HIS A 372 15.18 -9.82 26.07
C HIS A 372 14.22 -11.02 25.92
N GLY A 373 14.67 -12.10 25.27
CA GLY A 373 13.91 -13.35 25.10
C GLY A 373 14.21 -14.07 23.77
N PRO A 374 14.12 -13.38 22.62
CA PRO A 374 14.25 -14.01 21.29
C PRO A 374 15.56 -14.75 21.04
N PHE A 375 16.66 -14.39 21.72
CA PHE A 375 17.92 -15.13 21.69
C PHE A 375 17.78 -16.63 21.99
N ALA A 376 16.74 -17.06 22.70
CA ALA A 376 16.47 -18.47 22.96
C ALA A 376 16.17 -19.29 21.68
N LEU A 377 15.77 -18.64 20.59
CA LEU A 377 15.45 -19.27 19.30
C LEU A 377 16.62 -19.26 18.31
N LEU A 378 17.69 -18.52 18.61
CA LEU A 378 18.87 -18.43 17.75
C LEU A 378 19.64 -19.76 17.73
N SER A 379 19.89 -20.26 16.53
CA SER A 379 20.65 -21.49 16.30
C SER A 379 21.10 -21.58 14.84
N GLY A 380 21.90 -22.60 14.51
CA GLY A 380 22.29 -22.90 13.13
C GLY A 380 21.12 -23.15 12.16
N LYS A 381 19.89 -23.34 12.66
CA LYS A 381 18.67 -23.56 11.86
C LYS A 381 17.81 -22.30 11.72
N ALA A 382 18.20 -21.19 12.34
CA ALA A 382 17.44 -19.95 12.34
C ALA A 382 18.34 -18.78 11.89
N PRO A 383 18.55 -18.63 10.57
CA PRO A 383 19.36 -17.54 10.04
C PRO A 383 18.73 -16.18 10.34
N VAL A 384 19.60 -15.17 10.40
CA VAL A 384 19.24 -13.79 10.68
C VAL A 384 19.61 -12.91 9.49
N VAL A 385 18.63 -12.20 8.94
CA VAL A 385 18.83 -11.14 7.95
C VAL A 385 18.99 -9.81 8.68
N ALA A 386 20.17 -9.20 8.61
CA ALA A 386 20.51 -7.98 9.32
C ALA A 386 20.56 -6.79 8.36
N ILE A 387 19.82 -5.73 8.67
CA ILE A 387 19.79 -4.50 7.86
C ILE A 387 20.68 -3.46 8.53
N VAL A 388 21.79 -3.11 7.88
CA VAL A 388 22.79 -2.18 8.41
C VAL A 388 22.85 -0.95 7.52
N ALA A 389 22.73 0.23 8.12
CA ALA A 389 22.91 1.51 7.46
C ALA A 389 24.04 2.29 8.14
N PRO A 390 24.76 3.17 7.41
CA PRO A 390 25.83 4.00 7.98
C PRO A 390 25.24 5.19 8.75
N ASP A 391 24.46 4.90 9.78
CA ASP A 391 23.75 5.87 10.61
C ASP A 391 24.23 5.85 12.07
N ASN A 392 23.59 6.62 12.93
CA ASN A 392 23.95 6.70 14.35
C ASN A 392 23.76 5.36 15.12
N ASN A 393 23.13 4.36 14.50
CA ASN A 393 22.91 3.04 15.09
C ASN A 393 23.94 1.99 14.61
N TYR A 394 24.86 2.34 13.71
CA TYR A 394 25.81 1.41 13.08
C TYR A 394 26.56 0.53 14.09
N GLU A 395 27.24 1.14 15.07
CA GLU A 395 28.01 0.42 16.09
C GLU A 395 27.14 -0.51 16.96
N ALA A 396 25.93 -0.06 17.28
CA ALA A 396 24.98 -0.86 18.04
C ALA A 396 24.48 -2.05 17.21
N MET A 397 24.27 -1.86 15.91
CA MET A 397 23.88 -2.92 14.98
C MET A 397 25.00 -3.95 14.80
N LEU A 398 26.24 -3.52 14.61
CA LEU A 398 27.42 -4.38 14.54
C LEU A 398 27.57 -5.22 15.82
N THR A 399 27.33 -4.61 16.98
CA THR A 399 27.32 -5.33 18.26
C THR A 399 26.24 -6.42 18.29
N ASN A 400 25.03 -6.13 17.83
CA ASN A 400 23.97 -7.14 17.77
C ASN A 400 24.28 -8.27 16.79
N ILE A 401 24.92 -7.98 15.65
CA ILE A 401 25.38 -9.01 14.71
C ILE A 401 26.38 -9.95 15.40
N LYS A 402 27.37 -9.41 16.13
CA LYS A 402 28.33 -10.22 16.91
C LYS A 402 27.62 -11.09 17.96
N GLU A 403 26.60 -10.57 18.63
CA GLU A 403 25.81 -11.34 19.61
C GLU A 403 25.01 -12.49 18.96
N VAL A 404 24.45 -12.27 17.77
CA VAL A 404 23.77 -13.32 16.98
C VAL A 404 24.78 -14.40 16.56
N LYS A 405 25.94 -13.99 16.06
CA LYS A 405 27.02 -14.90 15.66
C LYS A 405 27.54 -15.75 16.82
N ALA A 406 27.66 -15.17 18.02
CA ALA A 406 28.03 -15.90 19.23
C ALA A 406 27.05 -17.04 19.59
N ARG A 407 25.83 -17.03 19.02
CA ARG A 407 24.79 -18.06 19.18
C ARG A 407 24.65 -18.97 17.95
N SER A 408 25.67 -18.98 17.08
CA SER A 408 25.76 -19.87 15.92
C SER A 408 24.65 -19.72 14.88
N SER A 409 23.91 -18.61 14.88
CA SER A 409 22.95 -18.31 13.81
C SER A 409 23.69 -17.73 12.61
N PRO A 410 23.46 -18.24 11.38
CA PRO A 410 24.00 -17.64 10.17
C PRO A 410 23.47 -16.22 10.00
N VAL A 411 24.33 -15.28 9.62
CA VAL A 411 23.95 -13.89 9.36
C VAL A 411 24.15 -13.54 7.90
N LEU A 412 23.07 -13.11 7.26
CA LEU A 412 23.07 -12.41 5.97
C LEU A 412 22.88 -10.92 6.25
N ALA A 413 23.89 -10.08 5.98
CA ALA A 413 23.79 -8.65 6.24
C ALA A 413 23.59 -7.84 4.95
N LEU A 414 22.60 -6.94 4.93
CA LEU A 414 22.48 -5.87 3.95
C LEU A 414 23.34 -4.72 4.44
N VAL A 415 24.32 -4.32 3.64
CA VAL A 415 25.33 -3.31 4.01
C VAL A 415 25.54 -2.33 2.89
N GLU A 416 25.92 -1.09 3.20
CA GLU A 416 26.30 -0.13 2.16
C GLU A 416 27.55 -0.62 1.37
N GLU A 417 27.58 -0.36 0.07
CA GLU A 417 28.74 -0.67 -0.79
C GLU A 417 30.05 -0.11 -0.20
N GLY A 418 31.01 -1.01 0.08
CA GLY A 418 32.30 -0.69 0.68
C GLY A 418 32.38 -0.86 2.21
N ASP A 419 31.35 -1.39 2.87
CA ASP A 419 31.44 -1.77 4.28
C ASP A 419 32.21 -3.08 4.48
N GLU A 420 33.50 -2.96 4.79
CA GLU A 420 34.38 -4.10 5.08
C GLU A 420 34.19 -4.64 6.51
N VAL A 421 33.77 -3.80 7.46
CA VAL A 421 33.73 -4.16 8.88
C VAL A 421 32.62 -5.17 9.17
N VAL A 422 31.42 -4.96 8.62
CA VAL A 422 30.33 -5.94 8.76
C VAL A 422 30.61 -7.19 7.95
N ALA A 423 31.25 -7.06 6.78
CA ALA A 423 31.62 -8.18 5.93
C ALA A 423 32.59 -9.17 6.60
N GLU A 424 33.47 -8.69 7.50
CA GLU A 424 34.35 -9.55 8.30
C GLU A 424 33.61 -10.38 9.37
N VAL A 425 32.41 -9.95 9.78
CA VAL A 425 31.68 -10.56 10.92
C VAL A 425 30.49 -11.40 10.45
N ALA A 426 29.79 -10.99 9.39
CA ALA A 426 28.65 -11.71 8.84
C ALA A 426 29.10 -12.96 8.04
N ASP A 427 28.21 -13.94 7.86
CA ASP A 427 28.50 -15.12 7.02
C ASP A 427 28.39 -14.79 5.52
N SER A 428 27.55 -13.81 5.20
CA SER A 428 27.34 -13.33 3.84
C SER A 428 26.81 -11.90 3.88
N VAL A 429 27.07 -11.15 2.80
CA VAL A 429 26.63 -9.77 2.65
C VAL A 429 25.98 -9.54 1.30
N ILE A 430 24.94 -8.71 1.28
CA ILE A 430 24.40 -8.09 0.06
C ILE A 430 24.74 -6.61 0.14
N ALA A 431 25.56 -6.14 -0.80
CA ALA A 431 25.93 -4.73 -0.88
C ALA A 431 24.80 -3.93 -1.52
N VAL A 432 24.37 -2.84 -0.86
CA VAL A 432 23.39 -1.90 -1.41
C VAL A 432 24.06 -0.59 -1.82
N PRO A 433 23.55 0.08 -2.87
CA PRO A 433 23.92 1.43 -3.26
C PRO A 433 24.06 2.42 -2.09
N LYS A 434 25.10 3.26 -2.10
CA LYS A 434 25.22 4.35 -1.12
C LYS A 434 24.01 5.26 -1.15
N VAL A 435 23.43 5.50 0.01
CA VAL A 435 22.27 6.39 0.20
C VAL A 435 22.39 7.12 1.52
N ASP A 436 21.84 8.33 1.58
CA ASP A 436 21.55 8.96 2.86
C ASP A 436 20.76 7.99 3.73
N PRO A 437 21.13 7.82 5.01
CA PRO A 437 20.44 6.92 5.90
C PRO A 437 18.92 7.10 5.95
N LEU A 438 18.42 8.33 5.73
CA LEU A 438 16.99 8.63 5.65
C LEU A 438 16.27 7.84 4.54
N PHE A 439 16.97 7.58 3.42
CA PHE A 439 16.44 6.86 2.26
C PHE A 439 16.87 5.38 2.19
N SER A 440 17.66 4.91 3.15
CA SER A 440 18.02 3.49 3.26
C SER A 440 16.83 2.51 3.22
N PRO A 441 15.63 2.83 3.76
CA PRO A 441 14.48 1.93 3.64
C PRO A 441 14.12 1.55 2.21
N VAL A 442 14.33 2.44 1.24
CA VAL A 442 13.92 2.23 -0.15
C VAL A 442 14.75 1.12 -0.79
N VAL A 443 16.08 1.25 -0.77
CA VAL A 443 16.98 0.27 -1.38
C VAL A 443 16.96 -1.05 -0.63
N ASN A 444 16.91 -1.01 0.71
CA ASN A 444 16.89 -2.21 1.54
C ASN A 444 15.61 -3.01 1.29
N THR A 445 14.44 -2.36 1.19
CA THR A 445 13.19 -3.08 0.97
C THR A 445 13.17 -3.82 -0.37
N VAL A 446 13.73 -3.23 -1.44
CA VAL A 446 13.80 -3.89 -2.76
C VAL A 446 14.62 -5.17 -2.69
N VAL A 447 15.76 -5.16 -1.99
CA VAL A 447 16.54 -6.38 -1.73
C VAL A 447 15.70 -7.43 -1.01
N LEU A 448 14.99 -7.04 0.05
CA LEU A 448 14.19 -7.98 0.85
C LEU A 448 12.98 -8.53 0.09
N GLN A 449 12.39 -7.74 -0.82
CA GLN A 449 11.33 -8.20 -1.71
C GLN A 449 11.85 -9.25 -2.71
N LEU A 450 13.01 -9.03 -3.32
CA LEU A 450 13.67 -10.01 -4.19
C LEU A 450 14.07 -11.27 -3.40
N LEU A 451 14.62 -11.11 -2.19
CA LEU A 451 14.96 -12.21 -1.31
C LEU A 451 13.73 -13.08 -0.99
N ALA A 452 12.60 -12.45 -0.65
CA ALA A 452 11.33 -13.13 -0.40
C ALA A 452 10.79 -13.82 -1.66
N TYR A 453 10.81 -13.13 -2.81
CA TYR A 453 10.34 -13.66 -4.09
C TYR A 453 11.09 -14.93 -4.48
N TYR A 454 12.42 -14.88 -4.47
CA TYR A 454 13.25 -16.03 -4.87
C TYR A 454 13.20 -17.16 -3.85
N ALA A 455 13.05 -16.88 -2.56
CA ALA A 455 12.84 -17.91 -1.56
C ALA A 455 11.49 -18.63 -1.77
N ALA A 456 10.43 -17.88 -2.07
CA ALA A 456 9.12 -18.46 -2.40
C ALA A 456 9.14 -19.28 -3.69
N LYS A 457 9.86 -18.78 -4.71
CA LYS A 457 10.06 -19.49 -5.99
C LYS A 457 10.80 -20.81 -5.78
N GLU A 458 11.87 -20.81 -5.00
CA GLU A 458 12.62 -22.02 -4.65
C GLU A 458 11.75 -23.04 -3.90
N ARG A 459 10.82 -22.58 -3.05
CA ARG A 459 9.84 -23.45 -2.36
C ARG A 459 8.63 -23.82 -3.23
N GLY A 460 8.56 -23.37 -4.48
CA GLY A 460 7.42 -23.63 -5.38
C GLY A 460 6.08 -23.10 -4.86
N CYS A 461 6.10 -22.00 -4.12
CA CYS A 461 4.90 -21.41 -3.52
C CYS A 461 4.08 -20.56 -4.53
N PRO A 462 2.76 -20.39 -4.34
CA PRO A 462 1.94 -19.55 -5.20
C PRO A 462 2.16 -18.06 -4.86
N ILE A 463 3.11 -17.42 -5.56
CA ILE A 463 3.63 -16.08 -5.23
C ILE A 463 2.57 -14.98 -5.38
N ASP A 464 1.88 -14.91 -6.53
CA ASP A 464 0.91 -13.84 -6.81
C ASP A 464 -0.36 -13.95 -5.95
N PHE A 465 -0.75 -15.19 -5.62
CA PHE A 465 -2.00 -15.53 -4.92
C PHE A 465 -1.72 -16.52 -3.77
N PRO A 466 -1.04 -16.09 -2.69
CA PRO A 466 -0.76 -16.92 -1.55
C PRO A 466 -2.05 -17.38 -0.84
N ARG A 467 -2.04 -18.61 -0.32
CA ARG A 467 -3.19 -19.18 0.40
C ARG A 467 -3.63 -18.29 1.57
N ASN A 468 -4.94 -18.26 1.82
CA ASN A 468 -5.59 -17.57 2.95
C ASN A 468 -5.45 -16.03 2.96
N LEU A 469 -4.91 -15.43 1.89
CA LEU A 469 -4.76 -13.98 1.78
C LEU A 469 -5.56 -13.44 0.60
N ALA A 470 -6.05 -12.21 0.74
CA ALA A 470 -6.70 -11.45 -0.30
C ALA A 470 -5.97 -10.10 -0.46
N LYS A 471 -6.03 -9.50 -1.65
CA LYS A 471 -5.31 -8.24 -1.95
C LYS A 471 -5.76 -7.08 -1.05
N SER A 472 -7.05 -7.02 -0.73
CA SER A 472 -7.62 -6.03 0.17
C SER A 472 -8.53 -6.73 1.18
N VAL A 473 -8.38 -6.39 2.46
CA VAL A 473 -9.26 -6.85 3.53
C VAL A 473 -10.41 -5.86 3.66
N THR A 474 -11.56 -6.22 3.06
CA THR A 474 -12.77 -5.38 3.00
C THR A 474 -13.82 -5.76 4.04
N VAL A 475 -13.55 -6.78 4.86
CA VAL A 475 -14.40 -7.27 5.95
C VAL A 475 -13.57 -7.36 7.23
N GLU A 476 -14.22 -7.21 8.39
CA GLU A 476 -13.60 -7.43 9.70
C GLU A 476 -13.34 -8.91 10.00
#